data_AF-A0A4W2IMW5-F1
#
_entry.id   AF-A0A4W2IMW5-F1
#
_cell.length_a   1.000
_cell.length_b   1.000
_cell.length_c   1.000
_cell.angle_alpha   90.00
_cell.angle_beta   90.00
_cell.angle_gamma   90.00
#
_symmetry.space_group_name_H-M   'P 1'
#
loop_
_entity.id
_entity.type
_entity.pdbx_description
1 polymer ?
#
loop_
_entity_poly.entity_id
_entity_poly.type
_entity_poly.pdbx_seq_one_letter_code
_entity_poly.pdbx_strand_id
1 'polypeptide(L)'
;MDETLAEFFRRTILKIPMTEMMTILKTWNFLSENQLQTVNFRQRKESIVQDLVLLCEENHASLNDAAHLDIICDDIDLFDMEQFKSSFKKILQRALKNVTVSFRDAEENSVWIRIAWGTQYKKPNQYKPAYVVYYSQTPYAFTSSSRLKSNLPLLGQALTVASKHHQIVKMDLRSRYLDSLKAIVFKQYNQSFETHNCTTSLQEGSLGLDINMDSRIIHENKVEKERVQRVTQEIFGDYPQPRLEFAQYKLETKFKSDLNGGILAEREEPLRCLVKFSSPHLLEALKSLAPAGIADAPLSPLLTCIPNKGKNYFKIRDK
;
A
#
# COMPACT_ATOMS: atom_id res chain seq x y z
N MET A 1 -15.50 35.98 19.78
CA MET A 1 -15.46 34.52 19.48
C MET A 1 -15.93 33.79 20.73
N ASP A 2 -16.53 32.60 20.61
CA ASP A 2 -16.88 31.79 21.78
C ASP A 2 -15.60 31.27 22.47
N GLU A 3 -15.60 31.22 23.81
CA GLU A 3 -14.43 30.83 24.61
C GLU A 3 -13.95 29.39 24.29
N THR A 4 -14.89 28.50 23.95
CA THR A 4 -14.59 27.12 23.52
C THR A 4 -13.87 27.07 22.18
N LEU A 5 -14.22 27.97 21.26
CA LEU A 5 -13.60 28.08 19.94
C LEU A 5 -12.21 28.72 20.03
N ALA A 6 -12.05 29.75 20.88
CA ALA A 6 -10.75 30.36 21.16
C ALA A 6 -9.77 29.36 21.79
N GLU A 7 -10.23 28.55 22.76
CA GLU A 7 -9.39 27.51 23.37
C GLU A 7 -9.07 26.38 22.37
N PHE A 8 -9.96 26.07 21.43
CA PHE A 8 -9.67 25.13 20.35
C PHE A 8 -8.53 25.64 19.46
N PHE A 9 -8.61 26.88 18.97
CA PHE A 9 -7.53 27.51 18.21
C PHE A 9 -6.21 27.51 18.99
N ARG A 10 -6.26 27.86 20.27
CA ARG A 10 -5.09 27.87 21.14
C ARG A 10 -4.43 26.49 21.21
N ARG A 11 -5.20 25.43 21.44
CA ARG A 11 -4.68 24.06 21.52
C ARG A 11 -4.15 23.55 20.19
N THR A 12 -4.83 23.86 19.08
CA THR A 12 -4.38 23.46 17.73
C THR A 12 -3.08 24.17 17.35
N ILE A 13 -2.99 25.49 17.53
CA ILE A 13 -1.76 26.26 17.23
C ILE A 13 -0.60 25.86 18.15
N LEU A 14 -0.88 25.50 19.42
CA LEU A 14 0.15 24.99 20.34
C LEU A 14 0.73 23.64 19.93
N LYS A 15 0.05 22.83 19.10
CA LYS A 15 0.63 21.59 18.56
C LYS A 15 1.68 21.88 17.48
N ILE A 16 1.51 22.96 16.71
CA ILE A 16 2.34 23.28 15.54
C ILE A 16 3.82 23.54 15.92
N PRO A 17 4.80 22.88 15.29
CA PRO A 17 6.22 23.21 15.47
C PRO A 17 6.55 24.65 15.04
N MET A 18 7.41 25.34 15.81
CA MET A 18 7.80 26.73 15.52
C MET A 18 8.45 26.92 14.15
N THR A 19 9.14 25.89 13.63
CA THR A 19 9.79 25.90 12.32
C THR A 19 8.82 25.94 11.15
N GLU A 20 7.60 25.43 11.36
CA GLU A 20 6.60 25.25 10.31
C GLU A 20 5.42 26.20 10.45
N MET A 21 5.27 26.85 11.62
CA MET A 21 4.17 27.74 11.96
C MET A 21 3.86 28.78 10.88
N MET A 22 4.88 29.46 10.34
CA MET A 22 4.66 30.45 9.27
C MET A 22 4.12 29.80 7.98
N THR A 23 4.58 28.59 7.65
CA THR A 23 4.12 27.84 6.48
C THR A 23 2.67 27.41 6.66
N ILE A 24 2.32 26.86 7.83
CA ILE A 24 0.95 26.42 8.14
C ILE A 24 -0.01 27.60 8.05
N LEU A 25 0.34 28.73 8.67
CA LEU A 25 -0.52 29.92 8.67
C LEU A 25 -0.68 30.52 7.27
N LYS A 26 0.36 30.47 6.43
CA LYS A 26 0.27 30.87 5.01
C LYS A 26 -0.63 29.93 4.21
N THR A 27 -0.52 28.61 4.42
CA THR A 27 -1.36 27.62 3.74
C THR A 27 -2.83 27.71 4.17
N TRP A 28 -3.08 28.02 5.44
CA TRP A 28 -4.43 28.23 5.96
C TRP A 28 -5.14 29.41 5.28
N ASN A 29 -4.39 30.43 4.85
CA ASN A 29 -4.86 31.58 4.07
C ASN A 29 -6.07 32.33 4.68
N PHE A 30 -6.31 32.14 5.98
CA PHE A 30 -7.32 32.87 6.74
C PHE A 30 -6.78 34.21 7.25
N LEU A 31 -5.52 34.22 7.71
CA LEU A 31 -4.81 35.44 8.09
C LEU A 31 -4.07 36.03 6.89
N SER A 32 -4.26 37.31 6.63
CA SER A 32 -3.58 38.00 5.54
C SER A 32 -2.07 38.14 5.82
N GLU A 33 -1.26 38.25 4.75
CA GLU A 33 0.20 38.35 4.90
C GLU A 33 0.63 39.59 5.71
N ASN A 34 -0.14 40.67 5.65
CA ASN A 34 0.09 41.89 6.45
C ASN A 34 -0.12 41.62 7.96
N GLN A 35 -1.12 40.81 8.31
CA GLN A 35 -1.40 40.43 9.71
C GLN A 35 -0.41 39.40 10.24
N LEU A 36 0.18 38.58 9.36
CA LEU A 36 1.26 37.68 9.75
C LEU A 36 2.58 38.44 9.94
N GLN A 37 2.81 39.54 9.24
CA GLN A 37 4.01 40.37 9.41
C GLN A 37 4.01 41.18 10.71
N THR A 38 2.85 41.49 11.28
CA THR A 38 2.72 42.18 12.57
C THR A 38 3.03 41.26 13.77
N VAL A 39 2.91 39.94 13.60
CA VAL A 39 3.21 38.96 14.65
C VAL A 39 4.73 38.75 14.78
N ASN A 40 5.26 38.86 15.99
CA ASN A 40 6.68 38.68 16.26
C ASN A 40 7.03 37.20 16.54
N PHE A 41 7.35 36.45 15.49
CA PHE A 41 7.73 35.03 15.58
C PHE A 41 9.07 34.76 16.30
N ARG A 42 9.77 35.78 16.80
CA ARG A 42 10.99 35.60 17.63
C ARG A 42 10.68 35.44 19.13
N GLN A 43 9.41 35.55 19.53
CA GLN A 43 8.99 35.44 20.92
C GLN A 43 8.75 33.98 21.35
N ARG A 44 8.33 33.79 22.61
CA ARG A 44 7.92 32.49 23.13
C ARG A 44 6.63 32.04 22.44
N LYS A 45 6.50 30.73 22.26
CA LYS A 45 5.38 30.11 21.54
C LYS A 45 4.02 30.51 22.12
N GLU A 46 3.91 30.58 23.45
CA GLU A 46 2.68 30.95 24.14
C GLU A 46 2.24 32.39 23.83
N SER A 47 3.19 33.32 23.70
CA SER A 47 2.90 34.71 23.32
C SER A 47 2.42 34.81 21.87
N ILE A 48 3.07 34.07 20.97
CA ILE A 48 2.68 34.01 19.55
C ILE A 48 1.27 33.42 19.39
N VAL A 49 0.96 32.34 20.11
CA VAL A 49 -0.38 31.75 20.08
C VAL A 49 -1.41 32.76 20.58
N GLN A 50 -1.10 33.52 21.63
CA GLN A 50 -2.02 34.54 22.13
C GLN A 50 -2.29 35.62 21.07
N ASP A 51 -1.24 36.12 20.40
CA ASP A 51 -1.37 37.13 19.34
C ASP A 51 -2.17 36.59 18.14
N LEU A 52 -1.94 35.33 17.76
CA LEU A 52 -2.67 34.68 16.67
C LEU A 52 -4.15 34.45 17.00
N VAL A 53 -4.46 34.08 18.25
CA VAL A 53 -5.86 33.93 18.70
C VAL A 53 -6.56 35.27 18.68
N LEU A 54 -5.91 36.36 19.10
CA LEU A 54 -6.46 37.72 19.01
C LEU A 54 -6.76 38.11 17.55
N LEU A 55 -5.83 37.83 16.62
CA LEU A 55 -6.07 38.05 15.19
C LEU A 55 -7.24 37.20 14.64
N CYS A 56 -7.45 35.99 15.16
CA CYS A 56 -8.61 35.17 14.80
C CYS A 56 -9.91 35.75 15.36
N GLU A 57 -9.88 36.38 16.53
CA GLU A 57 -11.02 37.09 17.11
C GLU A 57 -11.39 38.34 16.30
N GLU A 58 -10.39 39.13 15.90
CA GLU A 58 -10.57 40.33 15.08
C GLU A 58 -11.14 40.03 13.69
N ASN A 59 -10.75 38.90 13.09
CA ASN A 59 -11.26 38.47 11.79
C ASN A 59 -12.55 37.64 11.88
N HIS A 60 -13.17 37.54 13.06
CA HIS A 60 -14.41 36.78 13.29
C HIS A 60 -14.33 35.30 12.85
N ALA A 61 -13.26 34.60 13.24
CA ALA A 61 -13.07 33.19 12.86
C ALA A 61 -14.23 32.31 13.33
N SER A 62 -14.68 31.43 12.44
CA SER A 62 -15.77 30.49 12.68
C SER A 62 -15.27 29.10 13.05
N LEU A 63 -16.19 28.22 13.47
CA LEU A 63 -15.88 26.80 13.68
C LEU A 63 -15.36 26.12 12.40
N ASN A 64 -15.80 26.56 11.22
CA ASN A 64 -15.33 25.98 9.96
C ASN A 64 -13.87 26.34 9.69
N ASP A 65 -13.46 27.57 10.04
CA ASP A 65 -12.07 28.02 9.91
C ASP A 65 -11.15 27.29 10.88
N ALA A 66 -11.64 27.02 12.09
CA ALA A 66 -10.97 26.19 13.08
C ALA A 66 -10.80 24.74 12.62
N ALA A 67 -11.86 24.14 12.06
CA ALA A 67 -11.79 22.80 11.48
C ALA A 67 -10.81 22.75 10.29
N HIS A 68 -10.78 23.79 9.46
CA HIS A 68 -9.83 23.89 8.36
C HIS A 68 -8.38 23.99 8.86
N LEU A 69 -8.12 24.77 9.92
CA LEU A 69 -6.80 24.82 10.55
C LEU A 69 -6.42 23.47 11.16
N ASP A 70 -7.36 22.78 11.82
CA ASP A 70 -7.12 21.46 12.42
C ASP A 70 -6.80 20.41 11.35
N ILE A 71 -7.52 20.42 10.22
CA ILE A 71 -7.21 19.58 9.06
C ILE A 71 -5.81 19.87 8.52
N ILE A 72 -5.45 21.14 8.33
CA ILE A 72 -4.10 21.50 7.85
C ILE A 72 -3.03 21.10 8.87
N CYS A 73 -3.31 21.22 10.17
CA CYS A 73 -2.38 20.82 11.22
C CYS A 73 -2.20 19.29 11.28
N ASP A 74 -3.28 18.52 11.17
CA ASP A 74 -3.23 17.05 11.08
C ASP A 74 -2.56 16.60 9.77
N ASP A 75 -2.82 17.30 8.66
CA ASP A 75 -2.12 17.13 7.39
C ASP A 75 -0.65 17.57 7.46
N ILE A 76 -0.20 18.27 8.51
CA ILE A 76 1.20 18.74 8.69
C ILE A 76 1.89 18.10 9.91
N ASP A 77 1.19 17.30 10.71
CA ASP A 77 1.79 16.20 11.49
C ASP A 77 2.44 15.13 10.57
N LEU A 78 2.52 15.42 9.25
CA LEU A 78 3.51 14.98 8.27
C LEU A 78 4.85 14.68 8.93
N PHE A 79 4.97 13.41 9.29
CA PHE A 79 6.20 12.64 9.25
C PHE A 79 7.40 13.41 8.68
N ASP A 80 8.18 14.07 9.55
CA ASP A 80 9.40 14.74 9.13
C ASP A 80 10.37 13.68 8.58
N MET A 81 10.50 13.67 7.26
CA MET A 81 11.32 12.71 6.54
C MET A 81 12.80 12.86 6.90
N GLU A 82 13.26 14.06 7.25
CA GLU A 82 14.63 14.29 7.70
C GLU A 82 14.85 13.76 9.12
N GLN A 83 13.88 13.95 10.02
CA GLN A 83 13.88 13.31 11.34
C GLN A 83 13.90 11.78 11.19
N PHE A 84 13.11 11.22 10.27
CA PHE A 84 13.11 9.79 9.96
C PHE A 84 14.47 9.31 9.45
N LYS A 85 15.04 9.95 8.41
CA LYS A 85 16.35 9.58 7.83
C LYS A 85 17.44 9.60 8.90
N SER A 86 17.47 10.65 9.72
CA SER A 86 18.43 10.82 10.82
C SER A 86 18.27 9.75 11.90
N SER A 87 17.04 9.51 12.35
CA SER A 87 16.72 8.50 13.37
C SER A 87 17.04 7.09 12.88
N PHE A 88 16.60 6.74 11.68
CA PHE A 88 16.85 5.46 11.03
C PHE A 88 18.36 5.17 10.91
N LYS A 89 19.14 6.14 10.41
CA LYS A 89 20.60 6.02 10.29
C LYS A 89 21.26 5.81 11.65
N LYS A 90 20.86 6.57 12.67
CA LYS A 90 21.40 6.45 14.04
C LYS A 90 21.11 5.08 14.65
N ILE A 91 19.89 4.55 14.47
CA ILE A 91 19.51 3.23 15.00
C ILE A 91 20.40 2.13 14.41
N LEU A 92 20.57 2.12 13.09
CA LEU A 92 21.39 1.10 12.43
C LEU A 92 22.88 1.22 12.77
N GLN A 93 23.41 2.44 12.86
CA GLN A 93 24.82 2.67 13.23
C GLN A 93 25.10 2.31 14.69
N ARG A 94 24.12 2.46 15.59
CA ARG A 94 24.22 1.99 16.99
C ARG A 94 24.22 0.46 17.08
N ALA A 95 23.41 -0.20 16.24
CA ALA A 95 23.32 -1.65 16.23
C ALA A 95 24.51 -2.35 15.53
N LEU A 96 25.08 -1.73 14.50
CA LEU A 96 26.16 -2.30 13.69
C LEU A 96 27.30 -1.31 13.47
N LYS A 97 28.52 -1.72 13.85
CA LYS A 97 29.75 -0.93 13.67
C LYS A 97 30.06 -0.63 12.20
N ASN A 98 29.75 -1.57 11.31
CA ASN A 98 30.08 -1.48 9.87
C ASN A 98 28.79 -1.52 9.03
N VAL A 99 28.13 -0.38 8.87
CA VAL A 99 26.95 -0.23 8.00
C VAL A 99 27.04 1.07 7.20
N THR A 100 26.67 1.03 5.92
CA THR A 100 26.52 2.23 5.10
C THR A 100 25.06 2.40 4.74
N VAL A 101 24.49 3.54 5.08
CA VAL A 101 23.10 3.91 4.75
C VAL A 101 23.15 5.16 3.88
N SER A 102 22.49 5.10 2.72
CA SER A 102 22.35 6.21 1.79
C SER A 102 20.88 6.40 1.46
N PHE A 103 20.46 7.65 1.31
CA PHE A 103 19.08 8.03 1.00
C PHE A 103 19.03 8.71 -0.36
N ARG A 104 17.95 8.48 -1.09
CA ARG A 104 17.60 9.22 -2.30
C ARG A 104 16.11 9.51 -2.25
N ASP A 105 15.75 10.78 -2.30
CA ASP A 105 14.37 11.18 -2.40
C ASP A 105 13.86 10.93 -3.82
N ALA A 106 12.63 10.45 -3.91
CA ALA A 106 11.93 10.20 -5.15
C ALA A 106 10.55 10.90 -5.10
N GLU A 107 9.85 10.87 -6.22
CA GLU A 107 8.53 11.45 -6.38
C GLU A 107 7.52 10.84 -5.38
N GLU A 108 6.42 11.57 -5.12
CA GLU A 108 5.34 11.17 -4.19
C GLU A 108 5.77 10.97 -2.72
N ASN A 109 6.64 11.84 -2.19
CA ASN A 109 7.09 11.75 -0.78
C ASN A 109 7.68 10.38 -0.41
N SER A 110 8.37 9.74 -1.37
CA SER A 110 8.99 8.45 -1.20
C SER A 110 10.51 8.57 -1.03
N VAL A 111 11.08 7.70 -0.21
CA VAL A 111 12.52 7.65 0.03
C VAL A 111 13.07 6.28 -0.32
N TRP A 112 14.11 6.28 -1.15
CA TRP A 112 14.92 5.12 -1.46
C TRP A 112 16.06 5.04 -0.47
N ILE A 113 16.12 3.95 0.27
CA ILE A 113 17.13 3.68 1.28
C ILE A 113 18.01 2.55 0.77
N ARG A 114 19.28 2.85 0.52
CA ARG A 114 20.30 1.85 0.19
C ARG A 114 21.10 1.51 1.44
N ILE A 115 21.15 0.22 1.78
CA ILE A 115 21.82 -0.27 2.98
C ILE A 115 22.87 -1.31 2.58
N ALA A 116 24.14 -0.99 2.78
CA ALA A 116 25.23 -1.95 2.63
C ALA A 116 25.59 -2.52 4.01
N TRP A 117 25.41 -3.83 4.16
CA TRP A 117 25.66 -4.54 5.42
C TRP A 117 27.13 -4.96 5.53
N GLY A 118 27.72 -4.72 6.70
CA GLY A 118 28.98 -5.30 7.13
C GLY A 118 28.80 -6.22 8.34
N THR A 119 29.89 -6.82 8.78
CA THR A 119 29.95 -7.58 10.03
C THR A 119 30.83 -6.83 11.02
N GLN A 120 30.92 -7.28 12.27
CA GLN A 120 31.78 -6.63 13.28
C GLN A 120 33.26 -6.51 12.84
N TYR A 121 33.72 -7.46 12.00
CA TYR A 121 35.12 -7.56 11.56
C TYR A 121 35.34 -7.22 10.08
N LYS A 122 34.28 -7.15 9.26
CA LYS A 122 34.38 -6.84 7.82
C LYS A 122 33.65 -5.56 7.46
N LYS A 123 34.30 -4.74 6.62
CA LYS A 123 33.71 -3.55 6.00
C LYS A 123 32.40 -3.89 5.27
N PRO A 124 31.47 -2.93 5.15
CA PRO A 124 30.19 -3.16 4.50
C PRO A 124 30.35 -3.51 3.03
N ASN A 125 29.66 -4.57 2.58
CA ASN A 125 29.74 -5.03 1.20
C ASN A 125 28.88 -4.14 0.29
N GLN A 126 29.54 -3.27 -0.48
CA GLN A 126 28.87 -2.35 -1.39
C GLN A 126 28.26 -3.02 -2.64
N TYR A 127 28.71 -4.23 -3.00
CA TYR A 127 28.21 -4.95 -4.17
C TYR A 127 26.90 -5.70 -3.91
N LYS A 128 26.54 -5.91 -2.63
CA LYS A 128 25.32 -6.60 -2.23
C LYS A 128 24.50 -5.77 -1.24
N PRO A 129 24.02 -4.58 -1.65
CA PRO A 129 23.17 -3.75 -0.80
C PRO A 129 21.74 -4.32 -0.71
N ALA A 130 21.07 -4.00 0.38
CA ALA A 130 19.61 -4.08 0.48
C ALA A 130 19.02 -2.72 0.10
N TYR A 131 17.86 -2.74 -0.54
CA TYR A 131 17.11 -1.55 -0.89
C TYR A 131 15.77 -1.57 -0.16
N VAL A 132 15.37 -0.42 0.37
CA VAL A 132 14.06 -0.21 0.95
C VAL A 132 13.43 1.01 0.30
N VAL A 133 12.16 0.93 -0.06
CA VAL A 133 11.37 2.06 -0.54
C VAL A 133 10.27 2.29 0.49
N TYR A 134 10.24 3.48 1.06
CA TYR A 134 9.27 3.89 2.06
C TYR A 134 8.52 5.11 1.56
N TYR A 135 7.21 5.12 1.75
CA TYR A 135 6.32 6.23 1.39
C TYR A 135 5.79 6.84 2.68
N SER A 136 6.02 8.13 2.93
CA SER A 136 5.61 8.75 4.21
C SER A 136 4.11 8.70 4.45
N GLN A 137 3.31 8.74 3.38
CA GLN A 137 1.86 8.77 3.43
C GLN A 137 1.21 7.38 3.60
N THR A 138 2.01 6.29 3.63
CA THR A 138 1.45 4.93 3.74
C THR A 138 2.19 4.10 4.78
N PRO A 139 1.50 3.17 5.46
CA PRO A 139 2.14 2.27 6.44
C PRO A 139 2.99 1.16 5.78
N TYR A 140 3.20 1.21 4.46
CA TYR A 140 3.84 0.15 3.69
C TYR A 140 5.30 0.50 3.37
N ALA A 141 6.18 -0.49 3.55
CA ALA A 141 7.58 -0.42 3.15
C ALA A 141 7.93 -1.60 2.26
N PHE A 142 8.50 -1.31 1.09
CA PHE A 142 8.95 -2.34 0.15
C PHE A 142 10.42 -2.64 0.40
N THR A 143 10.79 -3.92 0.49
CA THR A 143 12.16 -4.33 0.76
C THR A 143 12.66 -5.27 -0.32
N SER A 144 13.90 -5.10 -0.75
CA SER A 144 14.54 -6.04 -1.67
C SER A 144 14.88 -7.34 -0.93
N SER A 145 14.82 -8.47 -1.63
CA SER A 145 15.17 -9.76 -1.03
C SER A 145 16.68 -9.81 -0.75
N SER A 146 17.09 -9.55 0.48
CA SER A 146 18.47 -9.70 0.94
C SER A 146 18.81 -11.17 1.18
N ARG A 147 20.05 -11.57 0.83
CA ARG A 147 20.58 -12.90 1.19
C ARG A 147 20.88 -13.02 2.68
N LEU A 148 21.16 -11.89 3.35
CA LEU A 148 21.42 -11.81 4.79
C LEU A 148 20.10 -11.75 5.55
N LYS A 149 19.41 -12.89 5.66
CA LYS A 149 18.13 -13.00 6.39
C LYS A 149 18.25 -12.63 7.87
N SER A 150 19.45 -12.74 8.45
CA SER A 150 19.74 -12.37 9.85
C SER A 150 19.49 -10.90 10.17
N ASN A 151 19.67 -10.01 9.18
CA ASN A 151 19.59 -8.56 9.40
C ASN A 151 18.18 -8.02 9.14
N LEU A 152 17.27 -8.86 8.64
CA LEU A 152 15.88 -8.50 8.38
C LEU A 152 15.10 -8.07 9.64
N PRO A 153 15.19 -8.77 10.80
CA PRO A 153 14.52 -8.31 12.03
C PRO A 153 15.06 -6.97 12.51
N LEU A 154 16.38 -6.75 12.44
CA LEU A 154 17.00 -5.47 12.81
C LEU A 154 16.53 -4.33 11.89
N LEU A 155 16.46 -4.59 10.58
CA LEU A 155 15.92 -3.63 9.61
C LEU A 155 14.45 -3.31 9.92
N GLY A 156 13.65 -4.32 10.23
CA GLY A 156 12.25 -4.13 10.61
C GLY A 156 12.09 -3.27 11.85
N GLN A 157 12.84 -3.56 12.92
CA GLN A 157 12.85 -2.76 14.14
C GLN A 157 13.29 -1.32 13.89
N ALA A 158 14.34 -1.11 13.09
CA ALA A 158 14.82 0.22 12.75
C ALA A 158 13.76 1.02 11.96
N LEU A 159 13.05 0.39 11.03
CA LEU A 159 11.93 1.00 10.32
C LEU A 159 10.80 1.35 11.28
N THR A 160 10.34 0.42 12.11
CA THR A 160 9.25 0.62 13.08
C THR A 160 9.52 1.77 14.04
N VAL A 161 10.71 1.82 14.63
CA VAL A 161 11.08 2.87 15.59
C VAL A 161 11.27 4.21 14.89
N ALA A 162 11.96 4.24 13.75
CA ALA A 162 12.16 5.49 13.01
C ALA A 162 10.85 6.05 12.48
N SER A 163 9.91 5.17 12.09
CA SER A 163 8.62 5.59 11.57
C SER A 163 7.57 5.89 12.64
N LYS A 164 7.90 5.78 13.93
CA LYS A 164 6.96 5.92 15.06
C LYS A 164 5.76 4.94 15.00
N HIS A 165 5.94 3.79 14.36
CA HIS A 165 4.92 2.73 14.33
C HIS A 165 5.15 1.72 15.47
N HIS A 166 4.11 0.96 15.84
CA HIS A 166 4.23 -0.03 16.92
C HIS A 166 4.73 -1.41 16.45
N GLN A 167 4.32 -1.84 15.25
CA GLN A 167 4.56 -3.19 14.76
C GLN A 167 4.84 -3.20 13.26
N ILE A 168 5.72 -4.11 12.82
CA ILE A 168 5.93 -4.42 11.41
C ILE A 168 5.60 -5.89 11.14
N VAL A 169 4.80 -6.13 10.11
CA VAL A 169 4.40 -7.48 9.68
C VAL A 169 4.83 -7.67 8.23
N LYS A 170 5.48 -8.80 7.96
CA LYS A 170 5.85 -9.16 6.59
C LYS A 170 4.63 -9.70 5.86
N MET A 171 4.29 -9.08 4.73
CA MET A 171 3.26 -9.60 3.83
C MET A 171 3.80 -10.79 3.00
N ASP A 172 2.94 -11.75 2.70
CA ASP A 172 3.22 -12.91 1.84
C ASP A 172 3.10 -12.54 0.34
N LEU A 173 3.60 -11.37 -0.03
CA LEU A 173 3.61 -10.84 -1.39
C LEU A 173 5.04 -10.60 -1.86
N ARG A 174 5.38 -11.16 -3.03
CA ARG A 174 6.71 -10.99 -3.63
C ARG A 174 6.62 -10.92 -5.15
N SER A 175 7.23 -9.90 -5.74
CA SER A 175 7.38 -9.73 -7.19
C SER A 175 8.77 -9.17 -7.52
N ARG A 176 9.15 -9.18 -8.81
CA ARG A 176 10.31 -8.41 -9.31
C ARG A 176 9.94 -6.96 -9.65
N TYR A 177 8.66 -6.69 -9.91
CA TYR A 177 8.13 -5.39 -10.34
C TYR A 177 7.59 -4.59 -9.15
N LEU A 178 8.25 -3.48 -8.81
CA LEU A 178 7.87 -2.63 -7.66
C LEU A 178 6.58 -1.86 -7.93
N ASP A 179 6.41 -1.35 -9.14
CA ASP A 179 5.21 -0.70 -9.66
C ASP A 179 3.97 -1.60 -9.50
N SER A 180 4.09 -2.88 -9.85
CA SER A 180 3.00 -3.85 -9.72
C SER A 180 2.71 -4.20 -8.26
N LEU A 181 3.73 -4.25 -7.39
CA LEU A 181 3.53 -4.40 -5.95
C LEU A 181 2.85 -3.18 -5.34
N LYS A 182 3.26 -1.98 -5.74
CA LYS A 182 2.65 -0.71 -5.35
C LYS A 182 1.17 -0.70 -5.74
N ALA A 183 0.85 -1.03 -6.99
CA ALA A 183 -0.51 -1.12 -7.47
C ALA A 183 -1.36 -2.08 -6.61
N ILE A 184 -0.87 -3.31 -6.38
CA ILE A 184 -1.57 -4.33 -5.58
C ILE A 184 -1.81 -3.86 -4.14
N VAL A 185 -0.76 -3.35 -3.48
CA VAL A 185 -0.82 -2.98 -2.05
C VAL A 185 -1.65 -1.72 -1.82
N PHE A 186 -1.51 -0.71 -2.69
CA PHE A 186 -2.28 0.53 -2.59
C PHE A 186 -3.69 0.40 -3.18
N LYS A 187 -4.03 -0.76 -3.76
CA LYS A 187 -5.28 -0.98 -4.48
C LYS A 187 -5.55 0.10 -5.55
N GLN A 188 -4.48 0.61 -6.16
CA GLN A 188 -4.54 1.63 -7.21
C GLN A 188 -4.86 1.03 -8.60
N TYR A 189 -5.02 -0.29 -8.69
CA TYR A 189 -5.60 -0.94 -9.86
C TYR A 189 -7.10 -1.07 -9.60
N ASN A 190 -7.92 -0.62 -10.54
CA ASN A 190 -9.38 -0.60 -10.45
C ASN A 190 -9.92 -2.04 -10.33
N GLN A 191 -9.99 -2.56 -9.11
CA GLN A 191 -11.01 -3.51 -8.74
C GLN A 191 -12.25 -2.72 -8.41
N SER A 192 -13.00 -2.39 -9.45
CA SER A 192 -14.43 -2.12 -9.34
C SER A 192 -15.13 -3.38 -8.79
N PHE A 193 -14.97 -3.66 -7.49
CA PHE A 193 -16.05 -4.30 -6.77
C PHE A 193 -17.13 -3.24 -6.60
N GLU A 194 -17.87 -2.99 -7.69
CA GLU A 194 -19.12 -2.25 -7.64
C GLU A 194 -20.15 -3.09 -6.88
N THR A 195 -20.04 -3.12 -5.55
CA THR A 195 -21.25 -3.19 -4.74
C THR A 195 -21.87 -1.80 -4.77
N HIS A 196 -22.79 -1.66 -5.72
CA HIS A 196 -23.82 -0.63 -5.85
C HIS A 196 -23.36 0.73 -6.40
N ASN A 197 -23.94 1.03 -7.58
CA ASN A 197 -24.11 2.32 -8.22
C ASN A 197 -22.95 2.84 -9.07
N CYS A 198 -22.72 2.18 -10.22
CA CYS A 198 -22.43 2.93 -11.44
C CYS A 198 -23.35 2.47 -12.57
N THR A 199 -24.51 3.12 -12.68
CA THR A 199 -25.34 3.08 -13.88
C THR A 199 -24.63 3.90 -14.96
N THR A 200 -23.55 3.37 -15.54
CA THR A 200 -23.10 3.83 -16.85
C THR A 200 -23.65 2.84 -17.86
N SER A 201 -24.66 3.31 -18.59
CA SER A 201 -25.24 2.63 -19.74
C SER A 201 -24.13 1.94 -20.54
N LEU A 202 -24.26 0.62 -20.71
CA LEU A 202 -23.57 -0.15 -21.72
C LEU A 202 -23.82 0.53 -23.07
N GLN A 203 -22.95 1.45 -23.45
CA GLN A 203 -22.85 1.84 -24.83
C GLN A 203 -22.21 0.63 -25.50
N GLU A 204 -23.08 -0.16 -26.10
CA GLU A 204 -22.79 -1.25 -27.01
C GLU A 204 -21.82 -0.72 -28.07
N GLY A 205 -20.53 -0.80 -27.74
CA GLY A 205 -19.43 -0.46 -28.61
C GLY A 205 -19.31 -1.55 -29.66
N SER A 206 -20.27 -1.57 -30.57
CA SER A 206 -20.17 -2.24 -31.86
C SER A 206 -18.97 -1.64 -32.60
N LEU A 207 -17.78 -2.16 -32.32
CA LEU A 207 -16.64 -2.02 -33.21
C LEU A 207 -17.03 -2.77 -34.48
N GLY A 208 -17.55 -2.01 -35.45
CA GLY A 208 -17.88 -2.46 -36.79
C GLY A 208 -16.68 -3.13 -37.44
N LEU A 209 -16.61 -4.45 -37.29
CA LEU A 209 -15.95 -5.34 -38.20
C LEU A 209 -17.06 -6.13 -38.87
N ASP A 210 -17.75 -5.50 -39.82
CA ASP A 210 -18.45 -6.20 -40.89
C ASP A 210 -17.39 -6.87 -41.77
N ILE A 211 -16.73 -7.89 -41.21
CA ILE A 211 -16.08 -8.91 -42.00
C ILE A 211 -17.23 -9.77 -42.48
N ASN A 212 -17.49 -9.73 -43.78
CA ASN A 212 -18.35 -10.64 -44.53
C ASN A 212 -18.13 -12.09 -44.04
N MET A 213 -18.91 -12.50 -43.04
CA MET A 213 -18.85 -13.84 -42.46
C MET A 213 -19.91 -14.67 -43.16
N ASP A 214 -19.47 -15.79 -43.74
CA ASP A 214 -20.31 -16.76 -44.42
C ASP A 214 -21.47 -17.16 -43.46
N SER A 215 -22.71 -16.91 -43.87
CA SER A 215 -23.93 -17.10 -43.08
C SER A 215 -24.22 -18.58 -42.73
N ARG A 216 -23.33 -19.48 -43.16
CA ARG A 216 -23.30 -20.91 -42.79
C ARG A 216 -22.47 -21.20 -41.53
N ILE A 217 -21.70 -20.24 -41.02
CA ILE A 217 -20.87 -20.41 -39.80
C ILE A 217 -21.75 -20.17 -38.58
N ILE A 218 -22.27 -21.25 -37.99
CA ILE A 218 -22.96 -21.21 -36.70
C ILE A 218 -21.89 -21.18 -35.60
N HIS A 219 -21.84 -20.09 -34.84
CA HIS A 219 -21.03 -20.02 -33.62
C HIS A 219 -21.72 -20.83 -32.52
N GLU A 220 -21.32 -22.09 -32.36
CA GLU A 220 -21.74 -22.93 -31.25
C GLU A 220 -21.38 -22.25 -29.91
N ASN A 221 -22.30 -22.28 -28.94
CA ASN A 221 -22.09 -21.77 -27.58
C ASN A 221 -21.80 -20.25 -27.43
N LYS A 222 -22.37 -19.40 -28.30
CA LYS A 222 -22.29 -17.92 -28.15
C LYS A 222 -22.76 -17.44 -26.76
N VAL A 223 -23.88 -17.96 -26.28
CA VAL A 223 -24.45 -17.61 -24.96
C VAL A 223 -23.50 -17.96 -23.81
N GLU A 224 -22.86 -19.13 -23.88
CA GLU A 224 -21.92 -19.55 -22.84
C GLU A 224 -20.62 -18.73 -22.90
N LYS A 225 -20.13 -18.41 -24.10
CA LYS A 225 -18.96 -17.53 -24.28
C LYS A 225 -19.22 -16.13 -23.70
N GLU A 226 -20.39 -15.56 -23.94
CA GLU A 226 -20.81 -14.28 -23.35
C GLU A 226 -20.96 -14.37 -21.83
N ARG A 227 -21.47 -15.49 -21.31
CA ARG A 227 -21.54 -15.75 -19.86
C ARG A 227 -20.15 -15.79 -19.22
N VAL A 228 -19.23 -16.56 -19.80
CA VAL A 228 -17.84 -16.69 -19.34
C VAL A 228 -17.14 -15.32 -19.37
N GLN A 229 -17.33 -14.55 -20.43
CA GLN A 229 -16.74 -13.22 -20.57
C GLN A 229 -17.25 -12.27 -19.48
N ARG A 230 -18.57 -12.20 -19.25
CA ARG A 230 -19.17 -11.37 -18.18
C ARG A 230 -18.62 -11.73 -16.80
N VAL A 231 -18.63 -13.01 -16.44
CA VAL A 231 -18.11 -13.47 -15.14
C VAL A 231 -16.62 -13.16 -14.98
N THR A 232 -15.84 -13.28 -16.05
CA THR A 232 -14.41 -12.95 -16.02
C THR A 232 -14.17 -11.45 -15.83
N GLN A 233 -14.98 -10.60 -16.47
CA GLN A 233 -14.94 -9.15 -16.32
C GLN A 233 -15.38 -8.72 -14.92
N GLU A 234 -16.41 -9.33 -14.36
CA GLU A 234 -16.85 -9.07 -12.98
C GLU A 234 -15.74 -9.39 -11.95
N ILE A 235 -14.94 -10.43 -12.20
CA ILE A 235 -13.92 -10.89 -11.25
C ILE A 235 -12.60 -10.09 -11.37
N PHE A 236 -12.12 -9.87 -12.59
CA PHE A 236 -10.81 -9.24 -12.82
C PHE A 236 -10.91 -7.76 -13.21
N GLY A 237 -12.07 -7.29 -13.66
CA GLY A 237 -12.27 -5.98 -14.26
C GLY A 237 -11.77 -5.91 -15.71
N ASP A 238 -12.09 -4.80 -16.37
CA ASP A 238 -11.71 -4.56 -17.77
C ASP A 238 -10.26 -4.10 -17.93
N TYR A 239 -9.65 -3.57 -16.87
CA TYR A 239 -8.31 -3.02 -16.90
C TYR A 239 -7.21 -4.11 -16.93
N PRO A 240 -6.00 -3.77 -17.45
CA PRO A 240 -4.84 -4.64 -17.42
C PRO A 240 -4.45 -5.01 -15.98
N GLN A 241 -4.16 -6.28 -15.74
CA GLN A 241 -3.80 -6.74 -14.41
C GLN A 241 -2.33 -6.43 -14.06
N PRO A 242 -2.00 -6.18 -12.77
CA PRO A 242 -0.64 -5.94 -12.35
C PRO A 242 0.28 -7.14 -12.63
N ARG A 243 1.55 -6.88 -12.91
CA ARG A 243 2.51 -7.93 -13.30
C ARG A 243 2.94 -8.73 -12.08
N LEU A 244 2.49 -9.97 -12.06
CA LEU A 244 2.91 -10.96 -11.07
C LEU A 244 3.49 -12.16 -11.78
N GLU A 245 4.56 -12.69 -11.22
CA GLU A 245 5.36 -13.70 -11.92
C GLU A 245 5.04 -15.13 -11.51
N PHE A 246 4.57 -15.28 -10.28
CA PHE A 246 4.29 -16.59 -9.71
C PHE A 246 3.28 -16.48 -8.57
N ALA A 247 2.57 -17.57 -8.36
CA ALA A 247 1.75 -17.82 -7.18
C ALA A 247 1.99 -19.25 -6.71
N GLN A 248 2.07 -19.47 -5.40
CA GLN A 248 2.39 -20.75 -4.81
C GLN A 248 1.36 -21.13 -3.76
N TYR A 249 0.80 -22.33 -3.88
CA TYR A 249 -0.19 -22.90 -2.97
C TYR A 249 0.40 -24.16 -2.35
N LYS A 250 0.55 -24.15 -1.03
CA LYS A 250 0.98 -25.29 -0.24
C LYS A 250 -0.21 -25.82 0.56
N LEU A 251 -0.69 -27.00 0.22
CA LEU A 251 -1.74 -27.73 0.92
C LEU A 251 -1.12 -28.73 1.90
N GLU A 252 -1.54 -28.69 3.15
CA GLU A 252 -1.22 -29.66 4.21
C GLU A 252 -2.55 -30.08 4.87
N THR A 253 -3.14 -31.20 4.43
CA THR A 253 -4.45 -31.68 4.93
C THR A 253 -4.36 -33.15 5.34
N LYS A 254 -5.09 -33.55 6.37
CA LYS A 254 -5.23 -34.96 6.75
C LYS A 254 -6.37 -35.57 5.93
N PHE A 255 -6.20 -36.82 5.52
CA PHE A 255 -7.27 -37.52 4.84
C PHE A 255 -8.40 -37.79 5.84
N LYS A 256 -9.56 -37.15 5.64
CA LYS A 256 -10.77 -37.41 6.41
C LYS A 256 -11.68 -38.28 5.54
N SER A 257 -11.88 -39.53 5.95
CA SER A 257 -12.84 -40.43 5.31
C SER A 257 -14.04 -40.60 6.22
N ASP A 258 -15.23 -40.36 5.70
CA ASP A 258 -16.48 -40.62 6.42
C ASP A 258 -16.85 -42.11 6.40
N LEU A 259 -16.13 -42.93 5.62
CA LEU A 259 -16.32 -44.36 5.52
C LEU A 259 -15.36 -45.07 6.47
N ASN A 260 -15.89 -45.58 7.57
CA ASN A 260 -15.17 -46.45 8.52
C ASN A 260 -14.50 -47.60 7.76
N GLY A 261 -13.17 -47.59 7.69
CA GLY A 261 -12.37 -48.67 7.07
C GLY A 261 -11.66 -48.34 5.75
N GLY A 262 -11.62 -47.08 5.32
CA GLY A 262 -10.79 -46.68 4.17
C GLY A 262 -9.30 -46.87 4.42
N ILE A 263 -8.55 -47.42 3.44
CA ILE A 263 -7.10 -47.73 3.50
C ILE A 263 -6.23 -46.52 3.92
N LEU A 264 -6.74 -45.30 3.76
CA LEU A 264 -6.06 -44.04 4.08
C LEU A 264 -6.61 -43.34 5.33
N ALA A 265 -7.71 -43.84 5.93
CA ALA A 265 -8.37 -43.21 7.08
C ALA A 265 -7.53 -43.30 8.37
N GLU A 266 -6.67 -44.32 8.48
CA GLU A 266 -5.77 -44.53 9.63
C GLU A 266 -4.40 -43.83 9.48
N ARG A 267 -4.11 -43.20 8.34
CA ARG A 267 -2.83 -42.51 8.14
C ARG A 267 -2.80 -41.18 8.90
N GLU A 268 -1.96 -41.11 9.93
CA GLU A 268 -1.72 -39.85 10.67
C GLU A 268 -0.98 -38.78 9.84
N GLU A 269 -0.24 -39.21 8.80
CA GLU A 269 0.57 -38.30 7.99
C GLU A 269 -0.30 -37.42 7.08
N PRO A 270 -0.09 -36.08 7.09
CA PRO A 270 -0.84 -35.18 6.23
C PRO A 270 -0.40 -35.30 4.78
N LEU A 271 -1.37 -35.24 3.86
CA LEU A 271 -1.18 -35.06 2.44
C LEU A 271 -0.58 -33.66 2.19
N ARG A 272 0.54 -33.64 1.47
CA ARG A 272 1.27 -32.42 1.14
C ARG A 272 1.24 -32.23 -0.36
N CYS A 273 0.55 -31.20 -0.83
CA CYS A 273 0.55 -30.81 -2.24
C CYS A 273 1.13 -29.40 -2.38
N LEU A 274 1.96 -29.21 -3.41
CA LEU A 274 2.55 -27.92 -3.74
C LEU A 274 2.23 -27.61 -5.20
N VAL A 275 1.39 -26.60 -5.42
CA VAL A 275 1.09 -26.07 -6.75
C VAL A 275 1.80 -24.74 -6.91
N LYS A 276 2.58 -24.58 -7.98
CA LYS A 276 3.27 -23.33 -8.30
C LYS A 276 2.95 -22.91 -9.72
N PHE A 277 2.31 -21.77 -9.86
CA PHE A 277 2.09 -21.11 -11.14
C PHE A 277 3.27 -20.17 -11.41
N SER A 278 3.73 -20.10 -12.66
CA SER A 278 4.80 -19.20 -13.09
C SER A 278 4.48 -18.67 -14.48
N SER A 279 4.42 -17.36 -14.64
CA SER A 279 4.16 -16.67 -15.91
C SER A 279 4.64 -15.23 -15.79
N PRO A 280 5.20 -14.59 -16.83
CA PRO A 280 5.56 -13.17 -16.77
C PRO A 280 4.37 -12.24 -16.51
N HIS A 281 3.15 -12.68 -16.84
CA HIS A 281 1.89 -11.97 -16.64
C HIS A 281 0.85 -12.91 -16.03
N LEU A 282 1.11 -13.43 -14.82
CA LEU A 282 0.28 -14.47 -14.21
C LEU A 282 -1.19 -14.09 -14.08
N LEU A 283 -1.50 -12.88 -13.59
CA LEU A 283 -2.89 -12.47 -13.37
C LEU A 283 -3.64 -12.30 -14.70
N GLU A 284 -2.96 -11.78 -15.72
CA GLU A 284 -3.53 -11.66 -17.06
C GLU A 284 -3.73 -13.04 -17.71
N ALA A 285 -2.79 -13.96 -17.49
CA ALA A 285 -2.93 -15.34 -17.93
C ALA A 285 -4.11 -16.03 -17.23
N LEU A 286 -4.30 -15.80 -15.92
CA LEU A 286 -5.46 -16.32 -15.20
C LEU A 286 -6.76 -15.74 -15.76
N LYS A 287 -6.81 -14.43 -16.04
CA LYS A 287 -7.96 -13.76 -16.68
C LYS A 287 -8.30 -14.38 -18.04
N SER A 288 -7.31 -14.83 -18.82
CA SER A 288 -7.55 -15.41 -20.15
C SER A 288 -7.85 -16.92 -20.17
N LEU A 289 -7.65 -17.65 -19.06
CA LEU A 289 -7.87 -19.11 -19.03
C LEU A 289 -9.31 -19.52 -19.37
N ALA A 290 -10.29 -18.87 -18.73
CA ALA A 290 -11.69 -19.22 -18.93
C ALA A 290 -12.22 -18.80 -20.32
N PRO A 291 -11.96 -17.58 -20.82
CA PRO A 291 -12.29 -17.21 -22.20
C PRO A 291 -11.62 -18.07 -23.28
N ALA A 292 -10.44 -18.64 -22.99
CA ALA A 292 -9.74 -19.56 -23.89
C ALA A 292 -10.25 -21.01 -23.82
N GLY A 293 -11.20 -21.32 -22.92
CA GLY A 293 -11.74 -22.68 -22.75
C GLY A 293 -10.77 -23.67 -22.08
N ILE A 294 -9.71 -23.18 -21.42
CA ILE A 294 -8.71 -24.01 -20.74
C ILE A 294 -9.17 -24.37 -19.31
N ALA A 295 -10.03 -23.54 -18.72
CA ALA A 295 -10.58 -23.74 -17.38
C ALA A 295 -12.05 -23.35 -17.32
N ASP A 296 -12.80 -23.99 -16.43
CA ASP A 296 -14.22 -23.70 -16.22
C ASP A 296 -14.41 -22.36 -15.49
N ALA A 297 -15.45 -21.62 -15.88
CA ALA A 297 -15.86 -20.39 -15.20
C ALA A 297 -17.00 -20.66 -14.20
N PRO A 298 -16.92 -20.15 -12.95
CA PRO A 298 -15.93 -19.18 -12.46
C PRO A 298 -14.63 -19.85 -11.99
N LEU A 299 -13.51 -19.14 -12.17
CA LEU A 299 -12.22 -19.58 -11.64
C LEU A 299 -12.23 -19.66 -10.12
N SER A 300 -11.43 -20.58 -9.58
CA SER A 300 -11.31 -20.79 -8.14
C SER A 300 -11.03 -19.48 -7.39
N PRO A 301 -11.77 -19.18 -6.29
CA PRO A 301 -11.53 -18.01 -5.44
C PRO A 301 -10.09 -17.91 -4.93
N LEU A 302 -9.38 -19.04 -4.84
CA LEU A 302 -7.98 -19.07 -4.44
C LEU A 302 -7.06 -18.37 -5.44
N LEU A 303 -7.39 -18.42 -6.72
CA LEU A 303 -6.63 -17.79 -7.81
C LEU A 303 -7.06 -16.33 -8.00
N THR A 304 -8.35 -16.03 -7.85
CA THR A 304 -8.89 -14.69 -8.07
C THR A 304 -8.63 -13.74 -6.89
N CYS A 305 -8.43 -14.25 -5.67
CA CYS A 305 -8.20 -13.42 -4.48
C CYS A 305 -6.75 -12.93 -4.28
N ILE A 306 -5.81 -13.31 -5.17
CA ILE A 306 -4.39 -12.92 -5.08
C ILE A 306 -4.23 -11.40 -4.90
N PRO A 307 -4.88 -10.56 -5.74
CA PRO A 307 -4.72 -9.12 -5.64
C PRO A 307 -5.42 -8.57 -4.38
N ASN A 308 -6.65 -9.02 -4.09
CA ASN A 308 -7.46 -8.55 -2.94
C ASN A 308 -6.78 -8.83 -1.61
N LYS A 309 -6.21 -10.03 -1.46
CA LYS A 309 -5.53 -10.45 -0.22
C LYS A 309 -4.10 -9.94 -0.15
N GLY A 310 -3.55 -9.43 -1.26
CA GLY A 310 -2.14 -9.03 -1.34
C GLY A 310 -1.21 -10.17 -0.95
N LYS A 311 -1.46 -11.39 -1.44
CA LYS A 311 -0.65 -12.58 -1.14
C LYS A 311 -0.47 -13.43 -2.38
N ASN A 312 0.75 -13.89 -2.61
CA ASN A 312 1.07 -14.87 -3.65
C ASN A 312 1.68 -16.17 -3.11
N TYR A 313 1.81 -16.29 -1.79
CA TYR A 313 2.06 -17.56 -1.11
C TYR A 313 0.87 -17.90 -0.22
N PHE A 314 0.27 -19.06 -0.49
CA PHE A 314 -0.86 -19.58 0.26
C PHE A 314 -0.44 -20.85 0.97
N LYS A 315 -0.78 -20.94 2.26
CA LYS A 315 -0.66 -22.16 3.05
C LYS A 315 -2.04 -22.58 3.51
N ILE A 316 -2.56 -23.64 2.92
CA ILE A 316 -3.87 -24.20 3.22
C ILE A 316 -3.64 -25.35 4.17
N ARG A 317 -4.23 -25.25 5.36
CA ARG A 317 -4.17 -26.24 6.43
C ARG A 317 -5.58 -26.56 6.86
N ASP A 318 -5.79 -27.78 7.35
CA ASP A 318 -7.02 -28.11 8.05
C ASP A 318 -7.20 -27.19 9.26
N LYS A 319 -8.43 -26.71 9.46
CA LYS A 319 -8.84 -26.00 10.67
C LYS A 319 -9.03 -26.97 11.83
#